data_AF-A0A553MQW9-F1
#
_entry.id   AF-A0A553MQW9-F1
#
_cell.length_a   1.000
_cell.length_b   1.000
_cell.length_c   1.000
_cell.angle_alpha   90.00
_cell.angle_beta   90.00
_cell.angle_gamma   90.00
#
_symmetry.space_group_name_H-M   'P 1'
#
loop_
_entity.id
_entity.type
_entity.pdbx_description
1 polymer ?
#
loop_
_entity_poly.entity_id
_entity_poly.type
_entity_poly.pdbx_seq_one_letter_code
_entity_poly.pdbx_strand_id
1 'polypeptide(L)'
;YVQINPTLCDCLLEKSEYHEVEMLKWDDLFSRTLLKMQACHEVRFPGQRPVVKKGQMEPIELSVASRGSNKKVTVIKNLEAFGLDPAVVANTLQHQVQASCVLQDSPGAKNRVLVQIQGNQVQHVGKLLLDRYQIPRKYVQGLEKAPKPGKKK
;
A
#
# COMPACT_ATOMS: atom_id res chain seq x y z
N TYR A 1 -21.25 -28.27 -12.05
CA TYR A 1 -21.99 -27.15 -12.64
C TYR A 1 -23.10 -26.75 -11.67
N VAL A 2 -23.53 -25.50 -11.73
CA VAL A 2 -24.58 -24.91 -10.90
C VAL A 2 -25.61 -24.25 -11.80
N GLN A 3 -26.89 -24.55 -11.56
CA GLN A 3 -28.00 -23.91 -12.26
C GLN A 3 -28.20 -22.49 -11.71
N ILE A 4 -28.31 -21.53 -12.62
CA ILE A 4 -28.47 -20.12 -12.28
C ILE A 4 -29.95 -19.83 -12.00
N ASN A 5 -30.24 -19.51 -10.73
CA ASN A 5 -31.55 -19.02 -10.33
C ASN A 5 -31.64 -17.50 -10.55
N PRO A 6 -32.84 -16.89 -10.41
CA PRO A 6 -33.00 -15.45 -10.64
C PRO A 6 -32.08 -14.56 -9.80
N THR A 7 -31.78 -14.94 -8.55
CA THR A 7 -30.87 -14.18 -7.68
C THR A 7 -29.42 -14.21 -8.17
N LEU A 8 -28.92 -15.38 -8.58
CA LEU A 8 -27.58 -15.51 -9.13
C LEU A 8 -27.46 -14.85 -10.50
N CYS A 9 -28.53 -14.86 -11.30
CA CYS A 9 -28.59 -14.12 -12.57
C CYS A 9 -28.38 -12.62 -12.34
N ASP A 10 -29.18 -12.04 -11.44
CA ASP A 10 -29.12 -10.60 -11.15
C ASP A 10 -27.76 -10.15 -10.60
N CYS A 11 -27.14 -10.93 -9.72
CA CYS A 11 -25.90 -10.52 -9.06
C CYS A 11 -24.60 -10.93 -9.76
N LEU A 12 -24.58 -11.99 -10.57
CA LEU A 12 -23.34 -12.54 -11.16
C LEU A 12 -23.24 -12.40 -12.68
N LEU A 13 -24.36 -12.30 -13.39
CA LEU A 13 -24.36 -12.22 -14.86
C LEU A 13 -24.36 -10.77 -15.33
N GLU A 14 -23.78 -10.54 -16.51
CA GLU A 14 -23.97 -9.29 -17.25
C GLU A 14 -25.32 -9.31 -17.97
N LYS A 15 -25.89 -8.14 -18.27
CA LYS A 15 -27.22 -8.04 -18.91
C LYS A 15 -27.34 -8.81 -20.22
N SER A 16 -26.24 -8.94 -20.97
CA SER A 16 -26.19 -9.73 -22.21
C SER A 16 -26.31 -11.23 -21.98
N GLU A 17 -26.00 -11.72 -20.78
CA GLU A 17 -25.96 -13.16 -20.44
C GLU A 17 -27.29 -13.66 -19.84
N TYR A 18 -28.23 -12.77 -19.49
CA TYR A 18 -29.43 -13.10 -18.68
C TYR A 18 -30.31 -14.21 -19.26
N HIS A 19 -30.37 -14.35 -20.58
CA HIS A 19 -31.19 -15.35 -21.27
C HIS A 19 -30.33 -16.43 -21.97
N GLU A 20 -29.01 -16.35 -21.87
CA GLU A 20 -28.08 -17.27 -22.54
C GLU A 20 -27.42 -18.25 -21.57
N VAL A 21 -27.14 -17.80 -20.34
CA VAL A 21 -26.38 -18.58 -19.36
C VAL A 21 -27.30 -19.17 -18.29
N GLU A 22 -27.67 -20.44 -18.48
CA GLU A 22 -28.48 -21.19 -17.49
C GLU A 22 -27.62 -21.95 -16.46
N MET A 23 -26.35 -22.24 -16.78
CA MET A 23 -25.45 -23.06 -15.97
C MET A 23 -24.05 -22.45 -15.93
N LEU A 24 -23.44 -22.39 -14.74
CA LEU A 24 -22.03 -22.04 -14.57
C LEU A 24 -21.21 -23.22 -14.04
N LYS A 25 -19.91 -23.25 -14.36
CA LYS A 25 -18.96 -24.10 -13.62
C LYS A 25 -18.77 -23.53 -12.22
N TRP A 26 -18.37 -24.39 -11.28
CA TRP A 26 -18.10 -23.95 -9.91
C TRP A 26 -17.01 -22.87 -9.87
N ASP A 27 -15.94 -23.03 -10.64
CA ASP A 27 -14.84 -22.05 -10.70
C ASP A 27 -15.30 -20.68 -11.23
N ASP A 28 -16.18 -20.66 -12.23
CA ASP A 28 -16.75 -19.43 -12.79
C ASP A 28 -17.68 -18.75 -11.78
N LEU A 29 -18.51 -19.53 -11.08
CA LEU A 29 -19.39 -19.03 -10.03
C LEU A 29 -18.59 -18.33 -8.93
N PHE A 30 -17.56 -19.00 -8.40
CA PHE A 30 -16.71 -18.42 -7.34
C PHE A 30 -15.96 -17.17 -7.84
N SER A 31 -15.37 -17.24 -9.03
CA SER A 31 -14.61 -16.11 -9.59
C SER A 31 -15.49 -14.89 -9.82
N ARG A 32 -16.66 -15.07 -10.44
CA ARG A 32 -17.63 -13.97 -10.66
C ARG A 32 -18.14 -13.40 -9.34
N THR A 33 -18.43 -14.26 -8.36
CA THR A 33 -18.87 -13.83 -7.03
C THR A 33 -17.81 -12.94 -6.36
N LEU A 34 -16.56 -13.38 -6.34
CA LEU A 34 -15.45 -12.60 -5.76
C LEU A 34 -15.24 -11.27 -6.48
N LEU A 35 -15.38 -11.23 -7.82
CA LEU A 35 -15.22 -10.02 -8.61
C LEU A 35 -16.36 -9.01 -8.41
N LYS A 36 -17.58 -9.46 -8.11
CA LYS A 36 -18.72 -8.59 -7.80
C LYS A 36 -18.67 -8.03 -6.36
N MET A 37 -17.90 -8.64 -5.47
CA MET A 37 -17.69 -8.12 -4.11
C MET A 37 -16.76 -6.90 -4.09
N GLN A 38 -16.99 -6.00 -3.13
CA GLN A 38 -16.08 -4.87 -2.90
C GLN A 38 -14.77 -5.37 -2.28
N ALA A 39 -13.64 -5.04 -2.90
CA ALA A 39 -12.32 -5.36 -2.36
C ALA A 39 -12.14 -4.76 -0.96
N CYS A 40 -11.53 -5.52 -0.07
CA CYS A 40 -11.12 -5.07 1.25
C CYS A 40 -9.87 -5.85 1.71
N HIS A 41 -9.18 -5.30 2.71
CA HIS A 41 -8.02 -5.92 3.31
C HIS A 41 -7.98 -5.64 4.82
N GLU A 42 -7.21 -6.44 5.53
CA GLU A 42 -7.00 -6.30 6.97
C GLU A 42 -5.51 -6.24 7.27
N VAL A 43 -5.12 -5.27 8.10
CA VAL A 43 -3.74 -5.11 8.56
C VAL A 43 -3.67 -5.45 10.04
N ARG A 44 -2.74 -6.35 10.40
CA ARG A 44 -2.52 -6.82 11.78
C ARG A 44 -1.08 -6.56 12.18
N PHE A 45 -0.89 -5.75 13.23
CA PHE A 45 0.40 -5.61 13.90
C PHE A 45 0.39 -6.33 15.25
N PRO A 46 1.52 -6.93 15.67
CA PRO A 46 1.63 -7.52 17.00
C PRO A 46 1.24 -6.53 18.11
N GLY A 47 0.36 -6.95 19.01
CA GLY A 47 -0.09 -6.14 20.15
C GLY A 47 -1.10 -5.04 19.81
N GLN A 48 -1.57 -4.94 18.55
CA GLN A 48 -2.57 -3.96 18.13
C GLN A 48 -3.86 -4.63 17.65
N ARG A 49 -4.97 -3.90 17.68
CA ARG A 49 -6.23 -4.38 17.10
C ARG A 49 -6.11 -4.39 15.56
N PRO A 50 -6.63 -5.41 14.87
CA PRO A 50 -6.68 -5.43 13.42
C PRO A 50 -7.42 -4.21 12.86
N VAL A 51 -6.93 -3.67 11.75
CA VAL A 51 -7.56 -2.55 11.04
C VAL A 51 -8.07 -3.06 9.69
N VAL A 52 -9.38 -3.01 9.49
CA VAL A 52 -10.04 -3.38 8.22
C VAL A 52 -10.21 -2.14 7.34
N LYS A 53 -9.91 -2.30 6.05
CA LYS A 53 -9.95 -1.22 5.06
C LYS A 53 -10.63 -1.64 3.79
N LYS A 54 -11.34 -0.68 3.20
CA LYS A 54 -11.95 -0.83 1.87
C LYS A 54 -10.90 -0.58 0.79
N GLY A 55 -11.08 -1.25 -0.35
CA GLY A 55 -10.21 -1.17 -1.51
C GLY A 55 -9.05 -2.17 -1.47
N GLN A 56 -8.31 -2.18 -2.58
CA GLN A 56 -7.07 -2.93 -2.74
C GLN A 56 -6.01 -2.41 -1.78
N MET A 57 -5.10 -3.28 -1.33
CA MET A 57 -4.02 -2.85 -0.48
C MET A 57 -2.98 -2.08 -1.28
N GLU A 58 -2.78 -0.81 -0.93
CA GLU A 58 -1.79 0.05 -1.56
C GLU A 58 -0.42 -0.12 -0.90
N PRO A 59 0.67 -0.30 -1.67
CA PRO A 59 2.00 -0.41 -1.12
C PRO A 59 2.49 0.93 -0.57
N ILE A 60 3.41 0.89 0.39
CA ILE A 60 4.20 2.05 0.80
C ILE A 60 5.16 2.39 -0.33
N GLU A 61 5.09 3.61 -0.82
CA GLU A 61 5.93 4.09 -1.92
C GLU A 61 7.09 4.93 -1.41
N LEU A 62 8.31 4.52 -1.76
CA LEU A 62 9.52 5.29 -1.53
C LEU A 62 9.99 5.92 -2.85
N SER A 63 10.27 7.22 -2.79
CA SER A 63 10.87 7.93 -3.91
C SER A 63 11.92 8.92 -3.43
N VAL A 64 12.83 9.29 -4.33
CA VAL A 64 13.87 10.28 -4.06
C VAL A 64 13.71 11.39 -5.09
N ALA A 65 13.35 12.58 -4.63
CA ALA A 65 13.22 13.78 -5.45
C ALA A 65 14.50 14.64 -5.34
N SER A 66 14.86 15.33 -6.41
CA SER A 66 15.92 16.34 -6.40
C SER A 66 15.29 17.72 -6.19
N ARG A 67 15.77 18.49 -5.21
CA ARG A 67 15.29 19.84 -4.87
C ARG A 67 16.39 20.88 -5.11
N GLY A 68 16.85 20.98 -6.36
CA GLY A 68 17.89 21.92 -6.79
C GLY A 68 19.26 21.66 -6.15
N SER A 69 20.34 22.12 -6.80
CA SER A 69 21.70 22.08 -6.22
C SER A 69 22.11 20.70 -5.62
N ASN A 70 21.84 19.60 -6.35
CA ASN A 70 22.12 18.22 -5.94
C ASN A 70 21.50 17.77 -4.59
N LYS A 71 20.60 18.57 -3.99
CA LYS A 71 19.91 18.19 -2.75
C LYS A 71 18.86 17.15 -3.05
N LYS A 72 18.93 16.02 -2.35
CA LYS A 72 17.95 14.93 -2.44
C LYS A 72 16.98 15.01 -1.28
N VAL A 73 15.74 14.62 -1.51
CA VAL A 73 14.71 14.46 -0.49
C VAL A 73 14.05 13.10 -0.71
N THR A 74 13.95 12.31 0.36
CA THR A 74 13.21 11.05 0.34
C THR A 74 11.75 11.32 0.66
N VAL A 75 10.85 10.78 -0.14
CA VAL A 75 9.40 10.92 0.04
C VAL A 75 8.80 9.55 0.30
N ILE A 76 7.98 9.46 1.33
CA ILE A 76 7.27 8.24 1.76
C ILE A 76 5.76 8.53 1.65
N LYS A 77 5.03 7.66 0.95
CA LYS A 77 3.56 7.74 0.82
C LYS A 77 2.88 6.48 1.32
N ASN A 78 1.58 6.57 1.57
CA ASN A 78 0.68 5.46 1.92
C ASN A 78 1.07 4.74 3.22
N LEU A 79 1.71 5.43 4.17
CA LEU A 79 1.98 4.86 5.50
C LEU A 79 0.67 4.50 6.20
N GLU A 80 -0.32 5.37 6.02
CA GLU A 80 -1.64 5.21 6.59
C GLU A 80 -2.30 3.96 6.08
N ALA A 81 -2.01 3.47 4.86
CA ALA A 81 -2.54 2.21 4.29
C ALA A 81 -2.24 1.00 5.19
N PHE A 82 -1.11 1.03 5.91
CA PHE A 82 -0.74 0.01 6.88
C PHE A 82 -1.21 0.34 8.30
N GLY A 83 -1.89 1.46 8.53
CA GLY A 83 -2.26 1.91 9.88
C GLY A 83 -1.11 2.58 10.63
N LEU A 84 -0.04 2.95 9.91
CA LEU A 84 1.06 3.71 10.49
C LEU A 84 0.72 5.19 10.50
N ASP A 85 0.93 5.85 11.64
CA ASP A 85 0.82 7.30 11.76
C ASP A 85 2.05 7.98 11.11
N PRO A 86 1.87 8.79 10.05
CA PRO A 86 2.96 9.51 9.39
C PRO A 86 3.79 10.39 10.34
N ALA A 87 3.17 10.99 11.36
CA ALA A 87 3.86 11.85 12.32
C ALA A 87 4.81 11.05 13.22
N VAL A 88 4.36 9.88 13.71
CA VAL A 88 5.18 8.98 14.53
C VAL A 88 6.35 8.42 13.72
N VAL A 89 6.12 8.03 12.47
CA VAL A 89 7.16 7.56 11.55
C VAL A 89 8.16 8.68 11.25
N ALA A 90 7.70 9.89 10.95
CA ALA A 90 8.54 11.05 10.69
C ALA A 90 9.45 11.38 11.88
N ASN A 91 8.89 11.44 13.09
CA ASN A 91 9.67 11.71 14.31
C ASN A 91 10.73 10.62 14.57
N THR A 92 10.34 9.36 14.42
CA THR A 92 11.26 8.22 14.54
C THR A 92 12.43 8.34 13.56
N LEU A 93 12.13 8.64 12.29
CA LEU A 93 13.15 8.76 11.26
C LEU A 93 14.04 9.98 11.48
N GLN A 94 13.47 11.13 11.86
CA GLN A 94 14.21 12.35 12.17
C GLN A 94 15.30 12.09 13.22
N HIS A 95 14.96 11.39 14.30
CA HIS A 95 15.93 11.00 15.33
C HIS A 95 16.94 9.95 14.84
N GLN A 96 16.52 8.98 14.03
CA GLN A 96 17.41 7.92 13.55
C GLN A 96 18.44 8.42 12.52
N VAL A 97 18.04 9.29 11.61
CA VAL A 97 18.89 9.75 10.50
C VAL A 97 19.49 11.13 10.72
N GLN A 98 19.12 11.81 11.82
CA GLN A 98 19.59 13.16 12.17
C GLN A 98 19.33 14.17 11.03
N ALA A 99 18.17 14.07 10.39
CA ALA A 99 17.77 14.94 9.28
C ALA A 99 16.34 15.45 9.44
N SER A 100 16.10 16.67 8.97
CA SER A 100 14.78 17.29 9.02
C SER A 100 13.73 16.45 8.27
N CYS A 101 12.58 16.26 8.92
CA CYS A 101 11.40 15.60 8.38
C CYS A 101 10.24 16.60 8.32
N VAL A 102 9.44 16.52 7.25
CA VAL A 102 8.27 17.39 7.04
C VAL A 102 7.09 16.54 6.61
N LEU A 103 5.92 16.81 7.19
CA LEU A 103 4.64 16.26 6.75
C LEU A 103 4.03 17.20 5.70
N GLN A 104 3.52 16.65 4.62
CA GLN A 104 2.84 17.41 3.57
C GLN A 104 1.59 16.65 3.11
N ASP A 105 0.52 17.35 2.79
CA ASP A 105 -0.66 16.71 2.19
C ASP A 105 -0.32 16.06 0.85
N SER A 106 -0.83 14.85 0.65
CA SER A 106 -0.62 14.08 -0.57
C SER A 106 -1.46 14.68 -1.70
N PRO A 107 -0.85 15.08 -2.83
CA PRO A 107 -1.59 15.61 -3.96
C PRO A 107 -2.61 14.59 -4.48
N GLY A 108 -3.88 15.00 -4.60
CA GLY A 108 -4.95 14.17 -5.18
C GLY A 108 -5.61 13.17 -4.22
N ALA A 109 -5.20 13.09 -2.95
CA ALA A 109 -5.83 12.21 -1.96
C ALA A 109 -6.25 13.00 -0.71
N LYS A 110 -7.56 13.08 -0.44
CA LYS A 110 -8.07 13.68 0.79
C LYS A 110 -7.57 12.90 2.00
N ASN A 111 -7.12 13.64 3.03
CA ASN A 111 -6.69 13.10 4.33
C ASN A 111 -5.53 12.10 4.25
N ARG A 112 -4.67 12.20 3.23
CA ARG A 112 -3.40 11.47 3.18
C ARG A 112 -2.24 12.45 3.28
N VAL A 113 -1.24 12.06 4.04
CA VAL A 113 -0.04 12.81 4.32
C VAL A 113 1.16 12.02 3.82
N LEU A 114 2.06 12.69 3.12
CA LEU A 114 3.37 12.14 2.78
C LEU A 114 4.43 12.68 3.74
N VAL A 115 5.43 11.84 4.01
CA VAL A 115 6.60 12.21 4.83
C VAL A 115 7.74 12.56 3.88
N GLN A 116 8.36 13.72 4.06
CA GLN A 116 9.56 14.14 3.36
C GLN A 116 10.74 14.20 4.32
N ILE A 117 11.89 13.67 3.90
CA ILE A 117 13.10 13.59 4.71
C ILE A 117 14.27 14.12 3.90
N GLN A 118 15.07 15.00 4.50
CA GLN A 118 16.27 15.51 3.85
C GLN A 118 17.30 14.39 3.59
N GLY A 119 17.87 14.39 2.38
CA GLY A 119 18.81 13.37 1.90
C GLY A 119 18.14 12.16 1.25
N ASN A 120 18.97 11.25 0.71
CA ASN A 120 18.50 9.91 0.30
C ASN A 120 18.60 8.95 1.49
N GLN A 121 17.45 8.63 2.09
CA GLN A 121 17.30 7.84 3.30
C GLN A 121 16.57 6.52 3.07
N VAL A 122 16.39 6.10 1.81
CA VAL A 122 15.62 4.90 1.46
C VAL A 122 16.10 3.65 2.21
N GLN A 123 17.40 3.51 2.47
CA GLN A 123 17.95 2.41 3.28
C GLN A 123 17.43 2.42 4.72
N HIS A 124 17.44 3.58 5.39
CA HIS A 124 16.95 3.73 6.77
C HIS A 124 15.44 3.52 6.86
N VAL A 125 14.69 4.08 5.90
CA VAL A 125 13.25 3.87 5.80
C VAL A 125 12.93 2.39 5.58
N GLY A 126 13.65 1.73 4.65
CA GLY A 126 13.49 0.30 4.41
C GLY A 126 13.75 -0.54 5.66
N LYS A 127 14.83 -0.25 6.38
CA LYS A 127 15.14 -0.91 7.66
C LYS A 127 14.00 -0.73 8.67
N LEU A 128 13.46 0.48 8.80
CA LEU A 128 12.35 0.74 9.72
C LEU A 128 11.09 -0.05 9.34
N LEU A 129 10.71 -0.04 8.06
CA LEU A 129 9.48 -0.70 7.59
C LEU A 129 9.59 -2.23 7.62
N LEU A 130 10.72 -2.78 7.18
CA LEU A 130 10.92 -4.22 7.06
C LEU A 130 11.31 -4.86 8.40
N ASP A 131 12.22 -4.25 9.16
CA ASP A 131 12.77 -4.89 10.36
C ASP A 131 11.94 -4.54 11.61
N ARG A 132 11.51 -3.28 11.76
CA ARG A 132 10.78 -2.86 12.96
C ARG A 132 9.28 -3.07 12.82
N TYR A 133 8.71 -2.63 11.71
CA TYR A 133 7.27 -2.79 11.45
C TYR A 133 6.93 -4.15 10.81
N GLN A 134 7.92 -4.95 10.41
CA GLN A 134 7.69 -6.30 9.85
C GLN A 134 6.76 -6.28 8.63
N ILE A 135 6.80 -5.20 7.84
CA ILE A 135 5.97 -5.08 6.63
C ILE A 135 6.54 -5.99 5.55
N PRO A 136 5.74 -6.87 4.93
CA PRO A 136 6.23 -7.75 3.88
C PRO A 136 6.83 -6.95 2.71
N ARG A 137 8.01 -7.36 2.26
CA ARG A 137 8.80 -6.66 1.21
C ARG A 137 8.01 -6.35 -0.07
N LYS A 138 7.03 -7.20 -0.43
CA LYS A 138 6.15 -7.02 -1.60
C LYS A 138 5.27 -5.77 -1.53
N TYR A 139 5.06 -5.22 -0.34
CA TYR A 139 4.26 -4.02 -0.09
C TYR A 139 5.08 -2.76 0.13
N VAL A 140 6.40 -2.81 -0.10
CA VAL A 140 7.28 -1.64 -0.03
C VAL A 140 7.97 -1.47 -1.38
N GLN A 141 7.62 -0.40 -2.09
CA GLN A 141 8.17 -0.05 -3.40
C GLN A 141 9.25 1.02 -3.28
N GLY A 142 10.20 1.06 -4.21
CA GLY A 142 11.23 2.10 -4.25
C GLY A 142 12.49 1.80 -3.42
N LEU A 143 12.58 0.63 -2.80
CA LEU A 143 13.74 0.22 -2.01
C LEU A 143 15.04 0.08 -2.83
N GLU A 144 14.91 -0.16 -4.14
CA GLU A 144 16.02 -0.18 -5.10
C GLU A 144 16.70 1.19 -5.28
N LYS A 145 16.05 2.28 -4.84
CA LYS A 145 16.59 3.65 -4.88
C LYS A 145 17.53 3.95 -3.70
N ALA A 146 17.77 2.97 -2.82
CA ALA A 146 18.72 3.08 -1.74
C ALA A 146 20.13 3.42 -2.26
N PRO A 147 20.89 4.25 -1.53
CA PRO A 147 22.32 4.40 -1.82
C PRO A 147 22.98 3.02 -1.80
N LYS A 148 23.77 2.70 -2.82
CA LYS A 148 24.55 1.45 -2.80
C LYS A 148 25.52 1.52 -1.62
N PRO A 149 25.69 0.43 -0.84
CA PRO A 149 26.75 0.39 0.16
C PRO A 149 28.08 0.64 -0.57
N GLY A 150 28.77 1.70 -0.19
CA GLY A 150 30.11 1.98 -0.72
C GLY A 150 30.99 0.76 -0.45
N LYS A 151 31.72 0.27 -1.46
CA LYS A 151 32.81 -0.67 -1.22
C LYS A 151 33.72 -0.02 -0.17
N LYS A 152 33.76 -0.58 1.04
CA LYS A 152 34.78 -0.20 2.01
C LYS A 152 36.13 -0.49 1.33
N LYS A 153 36.92 0.56 1.12
CA LYS A 153 38.34 0.41 0.78
C LYS A 153 39.09 -0.04 2.03
#